data_AF-E3HIA6-F1
#
_entry.id   AF-E3HIA6-F1
#
_cell.length_a   1.000
_cell.length_b   1.000
_cell.length_c   1.000
_cell.angle_alpha   90.00
_cell.angle_beta   90.00
_cell.angle_gamma   90.00
#
_symmetry.space_group_name_H-M   'P 1'
#
loop_
_entity.id
_entity.type
_entity.pdbx_description
1 polymer ?
#
loop_
_entity_poly.entity_id
_entity_poly.type
_entity_poly.pdbx_seq_one_letter_code
_entity_poly.pdbx_strand_id
1 'polypeptide(L)'
;MAGIQWMRCTGVTTSKISSTNSMILIHAVHGIWELAADSKGNMRPFRVSDSPEIVRVQVELEGAKAFDATNDNDGRTKVLMSIARRQGQPKFRRELFAAYNERCAVTGCPVREILEGAHIKPYRGEHTNHVTNGVLLRADVHSLFDLGLLRVCPVSWTVEMSDQARPSYGEYHGQMMRLPNSEMQRPDAEAMRQHYERWAGNFALD
;
A
#
# COMPACT_ATOMS: atom_id res chain seq x y z
N MET A 1 -3.54 -22.40 -39.81
CA MET A 1 -2.84 -23.54 -39.18
C MET A 1 -1.43 -23.10 -38.84
N ALA A 2 -0.96 -23.50 -37.64
CA ALA A 2 0.42 -23.49 -37.13
C ALA A 2 1.11 -22.12 -37.03
N GLY A 3 1.78 -21.73 -35.94
CA GLY A 3 2.23 -22.43 -34.74
C GLY A 3 3.47 -21.66 -34.28
N ILE A 4 3.40 -20.99 -33.12
CA ILE A 4 4.55 -20.24 -32.60
C ILE A 4 5.42 -21.21 -31.80
N GLN A 5 6.59 -21.50 -32.35
CA GLN A 5 7.63 -22.33 -31.78
C GLN A 5 8.46 -21.51 -30.80
N TRP A 6 8.59 -22.03 -29.58
CA TRP A 6 9.44 -21.47 -28.53
C TRP A 6 10.91 -21.66 -28.88
N MET A 7 11.70 -20.59 -28.80
CA MET A 7 13.16 -20.65 -28.85
C MET A 7 13.73 -20.19 -27.51
N ARG A 8 14.33 -21.16 -26.79
CA ARG A 8 15.19 -20.92 -25.63
C ARG A 8 16.47 -20.23 -26.10
N CYS A 9 16.78 -19.06 -25.54
CA CYS A 9 18.13 -18.52 -25.56
C CYS A 9 18.69 -18.50 -24.13
N THR A 10 19.48 -19.52 -23.84
CA THR A 10 20.49 -19.55 -22.78
C THR A 10 21.56 -18.50 -23.08
N GLY A 11 21.90 -17.67 -22.10
CA GLY A 11 23.04 -16.76 -22.20
C GLY A 11 23.04 -15.71 -21.10
N VAL A 12 23.63 -16.05 -19.96
CA VAL A 12 24.02 -15.06 -18.94
C VAL A 12 25.30 -14.40 -19.45
N THR A 13 25.21 -13.16 -19.91
CA THR A 13 26.37 -12.28 -20.07
C THR A 13 26.55 -11.50 -18.77
N THR A 14 27.59 -11.83 -18.01
CA THR A 14 28.03 -11.01 -16.87
C THR A 14 28.75 -9.78 -17.40
N SER A 15 28.06 -8.65 -17.52
CA SER A 15 28.70 -7.34 -17.58
C SER A 15 28.99 -6.86 -16.16
N LYS A 16 30.23 -6.40 -15.95
CA LYS A 16 30.74 -5.85 -14.68
C LYS A 16 29.78 -4.78 -14.15
N ILE A 17 29.29 -4.97 -12.93
CA ILE A 17 28.55 -3.94 -12.20
C ILE A 17 29.47 -3.37 -11.13
N SER A 18 29.88 -2.14 -11.38
CA SER A 18 30.48 -1.20 -10.43
C SER A 18 29.57 -1.02 -9.21
N SER A 19 30.18 -0.79 -8.06
CA SER A 19 29.56 -0.56 -6.75
C SER A 19 28.52 0.56 -6.76
N THR A 20 27.27 0.20 -7.04
CA THR A 20 26.10 1.01 -6.71
C THR A 20 24.92 0.06 -6.53
N ASN A 21 24.22 0.20 -5.40
CA ASN A 21 23.08 -0.59 -4.95
C ASN A 21 22.15 -1.00 -6.11
N SER A 22 22.28 -2.22 -6.62
CA SER A 22 21.60 -2.69 -7.83
C SER A 22 20.41 -3.58 -7.46
N MET A 23 19.21 -3.03 -7.65
CA MET A 23 17.94 -3.74 -7.54
C MET A 23 17.75 -4.61 -8.79
N ILE A 24 17.91 -5.93 -8.65
CA ILE A 24 17.65 -6.89 -9.73
C ILE A 24 16.19 -7.32 -9.67
N LEU A 25 15.40 -6.97 -10.70
CA LEU A 25 14.00 -7.38 -10.83
C LEU A 25 13.91 -8.68 -11.64
N ILE A 26 13.56 -9.81 -11.00
CA ILE A 26 13.31 -11.09 -11.67
C ILE A 26 11.80 -11.34 -11.69
N HIS A 27 11.21 -11.36 -12.89
CA HIS A 27 9.76 -11.32 -13.14
C HIS A 27 8.94 -12.55 -12.70
N ALA A 28 9.55 -13.52 -12.01
CA ALA A 28 8.84 -14.73 -11.56
C ALA A 28 8.57 -14.75 -10.04
N VAL A 29 9.24 -13.91 -9.24
CA VAL A 29 9.12 -13.90 -7.77
C VAL A 29 9.29 -12.48 -7.23
N HIS A 30 8.22 -11.87 -6.74
CA HIS A 30 8.27 -10.55 -6.09
C HIS A 30 8.96 -10.65 -4.72
N GLY A 31 9.86 -9.70 -4.38
CA GLY A 31 10.54 -9.64 -3.08
C GLY A 31 11.76 -8.70 -3.03
N ILE A 32 12.30 -8.46 -1.84
CA ILE A 32 13.58 -7.77 -1.65
C ILE A 32 14.71 -8.80 -1.84
N TRP A 33 15.69 -8.44 -2.67
CA TRP A 33 16.83 -9.28 -3.01
C TRP A 33 18.14 -8.63 -2.58
N GLU A 34 19.02 -9.41 -2.00
CA GLU A 34 20.37 -8.98 -1.59
C GLU A 34 21.43 -9.89 -2.22
N LEU A 35 22.68 -9.40 -2.29
CA LEU A 35 23.81 -10.16 -2.82
C LEU A 35 24.60 -10.77 -1.67
N ALA A 36 24.79 -12.09 -1.68
CA ALA A 36 25.66 -12.81 -0.75
C ALA A 36 26.68 -13.67 -1.51
N ALA A 37 27.89 -13.82 -0.97
CA ALA A 37 28.90 -14.68 -1.55
C ALA A 37 28.53 -16.17 -1.35
N ASP A 38 28.61 -16.98 -2.41
CA ASP A 38 28.48 -18.43 -2.33
C ASP A 38 29.74 -19.08 -1.71
N SER A 39 29.70 -20.39 -1.47
CA SER A 39 30.81 -21.13 -0.86
C SER A 39 32.11 -21.12 -1.69
N LYS A 40 32.07 -20.59 -2.92
CA LYS A 40 33.21 -20.41 -3.82
C LYS A 40 33.59 -18.92 -3.97
N GLY A 41 32.98 -18.02 -3.18
CA GLY A 41 33.25 -16.59 -3.16
C GLY A 41 32.54 -15.77 -4.23
N ASN A 42 31.60 -16.35 -4.99
CA ASN A 42 30.89 -15.62 -6.04
C ASN A 42 29.62 -14.97 -5.48
N MET A 43 29.41 -13.69 -5.74
CA MET A 43 28.20 -12.98 -5.30
C MET A 43 26.97 -13.51 -6.06
N ARG A 44 25.99 -14.04 -5.33
CA ARG A 44 24.71 -14.50 -5.86
C ARG A 44 23.56 -13.75 -5.19
N PRO A 45 22.51 -13.41 -5.95
CA PRO A 45 21.29 -12.86 -5.38
C PRO A 45 20.57 -13.93 -4.56
N PHE A 46 20.16 -13.56 -3.35
CA PHE A 46 19.25 -14.34 -2.52
C PHE A 46 18.07 -13.45 -2.13
N ARG A 47 16.90 -14.08 -1.96
CA ARG A 47 15.71 -13.36 -1.51
C ARG A 47 15.81 -13.19 -0.01
N VAL A 48 15.64 -11.96 0.47
CA VAL A 48 15.83 -11.65 1.91
C VAL A 48 14.89 -12.50 2.79
N SER A 49 13.66 -12.76 2.32
CA SER A 49 12.71 -13.65 3.02
C SER A 49 13.18 -15.08 3.19
N ASP A 50 14.15 -15.53 2.39
CA ASP A 50 14.65 -16.90 2.39
C ASP A 50 15.97 -17.02 3.17
N SER A 51 16.41 -15.93 3.83
CA SER A 51 17.56 -15.97 4.72
C SER A 51 17.28 -16.98 5.85
N PRO A 52 18.21 -17.91 6.14
CA PRO A 52 18.04 -18.89 7.21
C PRO A 52 17.72 -18.26 8.57
N GLU A 53 18.23 -17.05 8.83
CA GLU A 53 17.95 -16.30 10.05
C GLU A 53 16.52 -15.77 10.07
N ILE A 54 16.02 -15.24 8.94
CA ILE A 54 14.66 -14.72 8.81
C ILE A 54 13.64 -15.86 8.85
N VAL A 55 13.92 -16.98 8.17
CA VAL A 55 13.07 -18.18 8.21
C VAL A 55 13.02 -18.76 9.63
N ARG A 56 14.14 -18.81 10.37
CA ARG A 56 14.14 -19.26 11.78
C ARG A 56 13.31 -18.34 12.67
N VAL A 57 13.48 -17.02 12.54
CA VAL A 57 12.68 -16.05 13.30
C VAL A 57 11.20 -16.18 12.93
N GLN A 58 10.86 -16.40 11.67
CA GLN A 58 9.48 -16.55 11.22
C GLN A 58 8.84 -17.84 11.73
N VAL A 59 9.57 -18.96 11.72
CA VAL A 59 9.14 -20.23 12.32
C VAL A 59 9.01 -20.14 13.85
N GLU A 60 9.89 -19.39 14.53
CA GLU A 60 9.77 -19.10 15.97
C GLU A 60 8.53 -18.24 16.27
N LEU A 61 8.22 -17.26 15.42
CA LEU A 61 7.06 -16.39 15.58
C LEU A 61 5.73 -17.10 15.25
N GLU A 62 5.72 -18.00 14.26
CA GLU A 62 4.56 -18.83 13.92
C GLU A 62 4.38 -19.98 14.92
N GLY A 63 5.47 -20.55 15.42
CA GLY A 63 5.48 -21.56 16.50
C GLY A 63 5.12 -20.99 17.87
N ALA A 64 5.34 -19.69 18.08
CA ALA A 64 4.92 -18.96 19.27
C ALA A 64 3.68 -18.10 18.99
N LYS A 65 2.49 -18.73 19.07
CA LYS A 65 1.48 -18.42 20.11
C LYS A 65 0.15 -19.12 19.83
N ALA A 66 -0.19 -20.09 20.66
CA ALA A 66 -1.58 -20.22 21.08
C ALA A 66 -1.99 -18.90 21.76
N PHE A 67 -3.21 -18.43 21.51
CA PHE A 67 -3.76 -17.30 22.27
C PHE A 67 -3.78 -17.67 23.76
N ASP A 68 -2.87 -17.08 24.53
CA ASP A 68 -2.80 -17.24 25.97
C ASP A 68 -3.55 -16.09 26.63
N ALA A 69 -4.80 -16.36 27.02
CA ALA A 69 -5.68 -15.41 27.68
C ALA A 69 -5.17 -14.96 29.06
N THR A 70 -4.15 -15.64 29.62
CA THR A 70 -3.53 -15.30 30.91
C THR A 70 -2.30 -14.41 30.78
N ASN A 71 -1.86 -14.16 29.54
CA ASN A 71 -0.74 -13.28 29.26
C ASN A 71 -1.22 -11.82 29.20
N ASP A 72 -1.25 -11.17 30.37
CA ASP A 72 -1.60 -9.75 30.54
C ASP A 72 -0.49 -8.77 30.08
N ASN A 73 0.55 -9.25 29.40
CA ASN A 73 1.61 -8.38 28.92
C ASN A 73 1.03 -7.37 27.91
N ASP A 74 1.07 -6.09 28.28
CA ASP A 74 0.37 -5.02 27.58
C ASP A 74 1.02 -4.70 26.22
N GLY A 75 0.71 -5.53 25.22
CA GLY A 75 1.05 -5.28 23.82
C GLY A 75 0.42 -4.00 23.28
N ARG A 76 -0.50 -3.35 24.03
CA ARG A 76 -1.10 -2.07 23.65
C ARG A 76 -0.05 -1.02 23.36
N THR A 77 1.10 -0.97 24.03
CA THR A 77 2.10 0.05 23.69
C THR A 77 2.59 -0.08 22.25
N LYS A 78 2.79 -1.30 21.73
CA LYS A 78 3.18 -1.53 20.32
C LYS A 78 2.02 -1.25 19.35
N VAL A 79 0.79 -1.61 19.73
CA VAL A 79 -0.42 -1.33 18.94
C VAL A 79 -0.71 0.17 18.91
N LEU A 80 -0.66 0.85 20.05
CA LEU A 80 -0.78 2.31 20.20
C LEU A 80 0.36 3.04 19.51
N MET A 81 1.59 2.52 19.51
CA MET A 81 2.70 3.07 18.72
C MET A 81 2.46 2.86 17.22
N SER A 82 1.94 1.71 16.79
CA SER A 82 1.54 1.47 15.40
C SER A 82 0.39 2.41 14.99
N ILE A 83 -0.61 2.59 15.84
CA ILE A 83 -1.71 3.54 15.67
C ILE A 83 -1.17 4.97 15.66
N ALA A 84 -0.33 5.37 16.61
CA ALA A 84 0.28 6.70 16.68
C ALA A 84 1.19 6.99 15.49
N ARG A 85 1.86 5.96 14.96
CA ARG A 85 2.72 6.03 13.78
C ARG A 85 1.92 6.02 12.47
N ARG A 86 0.75 5.37 12.42
CA ARG A 86 -0.28 5.52 11.36
C ARG A 86 -1.01 6.86 11.45
N GLN A 87 -1.19 7.39 12.65
CA GLN A 87 -1.56 8.78 12.91
C GLN A 87 -0.39 9.74 12.62
N GLY A 88 0.75 9.21 12.14
CA GLY A 88 1.97 9.91 11.79
C GLY A 88 1.73 11.00 10.76
N GLN A 89 1.38 12.17 11.27
CA GLN A 89 2.00 13.48 11.03
C GLN A 89 1.04 14.53 11.58
N PRO A 90 1.32 15.13 12.75
CA PRO A 90 0.40 16.05 13.41
C PRO A 90 -0.10 17.15 12.47
N LYS A 91 0.75 17.63 11.55
CA LYS A 91 0.40 18.67 10.60
C LYS A 91 -0.48 18.17 9.46
N PHE A 92 -0.01 17.21 8.65
CA PHE A 92 -0.77 16.65 7.52
C PHE A 92 -2.14 16.11 7.95
N ARG A 93 -2.20 15.38 9.06
CA ARG A 93 -3.46 14.89 9.61
C ARG A 93 -4.38 16.05 10.02
N ARG A 94 -3.89 17.05 10.75
CA ARG A 94 -4.71 18.23 11.11
C ARG A 94 -5.22 18.97 9.88
N GLU A 95 -4.39 19.14 8.86
CA GLU A 95 -4.76 19.80 7.60
C GLU A 95 -5.86 19.03 6.86
N LEU A 96 -5.77 17.70 6.79
CA LEU A 96 -6.85 16.88 6.22
C LEU A 96 -8.14 16.95 7.03
N PHE A 97 -8.05 16.88 8.35
CA PHE A 97 -9.23 17.03 9.23
C PHE A 97 -9.94 18.37 8.99
N ALA A 98 -9.18 19.46 8.88
CA ALA A 98 -9.73 20.78 8.57
C ALA A 98 -10.32 20.83 7.16
N ALA A 99 -9.59 20.35 6.14
CA ALA A 99 -10.03 20.39 4.74
C ALA A 99 -11.33 19.62 4.50
N TYR A 100 -11.52 18.49 5.17
CA TYR A 100 -12.68 17.61 5.01
C TYR A 100 -13.82 17.87 6.01
N ASN A 101 -13.69 18.89 6.87
CA ASN A 101 -14.63 19.16 7.97
C ASN A 101 -14.86 17.93 8.85
N GLU A 102 -13.78 17.23 9.18
CA GLU A 102 -13.75 16.06 10.08
C GLU A 102 -14.68 14.92 9.65
N ARG A 103 -14.86 14.74 8.33
CA ARG A 103 -15.72 13.70 7.77
C ARG A 103 -14.96 12.84 6.76
N CYS A 104 -15.22 11.54 6.79
CA CYS A 104 -14.74 10.64 5.76
C CYS A 104 -15.22 11.10 4.37
N ALA A 105 -14.30 11.13 3.41
CA ALA A 105 -14.56 11.53 2.04
C ALA A 105 -15.58 10.62 1.33
N VAL A 106 -15.59 9.33 1.66
CA VAL A 106 -16.47 8.33 1.03
C VAL A 106 -17.77 8.15 1.82
N THR A 107 -17.68 7.94 3.14
CA THR A 107 -18.83 7.51 3.95
C THR A 107 -19.53 8.67 4.68
N GLY A 108 -18.91 9.86 4.72
CA GLY A 108 -19.41 10.99 5.50
C GLY A 108 -19.32 10.82 7.03
N CYS A 109 -18.77 9.69 7.50
CA CYS A 109 -18.63 9.37 8.92
C CYS A 109 -17.87 10.48 9.68
N PRO A 110 -18.42 11.03 10.77
CA PRO A 110 -17.78 12.10 11.56
C PRO A 110 -17.02 11.61 12.80
N VAL A 111 -16.91 10.29 13.02
CA VAL A 111 -16.28 9.73 14.22
C VAL A 111 -14.76 9.87 14.11
N ARG A 112 -14.21 10.92 14.73
CA ARG A 112 -12.81 11.34 14.61
C ARG A 112 -11.80 10.24 14.89
N GLU A 113 -12.07 9.37 15.84
CA GLU A 113 -11.18 8.32 16.33
C GLU A 113 -10.91 7.24 15.28
N ILE A 114 -11.86 7.03 14.36
CA ILE A 114 -11.75 6.03 13.28
C ILE A 114 -11.38 6.65 11.92
N LEU A 115 -11.15 7.96 11.88
CA LEU A 115 -10.69 8.66 10.68
C LEU A 115 -9.17 8.63 10.58
N GLU A 116 -8.68 8.46 9.36
CA GLU A 116 -7.27 8.35 9.01
C GLU A 116 -6.99 9.20 7.76
N GLY A 117 -5.81 9.81 7.72
CA GLY A 117 -5.34 10.48 6.51
C GLY A 117 -4.66 9.47 5.61
N ALA A 118 -5.30 9.15 4.50
CA ALA A 118 -4.76 8.27 3.47
C ALA A 118 -3.93 9.07 2.48
N HIS A 119 -2.72 8.61 2.17
CA HIS A 119 -1.93 9.20 1.09
C HIS A 119 -2.36 8.60 -0.25
N ILE A 120 -2.52 9.46 -1.28
CA ILE A 120 -2.82 9.00 -2.64
C ILE A 120 -1.56 8.39 -3.27
N LYS A 121 -0.43 9.11 -3.18
CA LYS A 121 0.90 8.59 -3.49
C LYS A 121 1.65 8.21 -2.22
N PRO A 122 2.33 7.04 -2.18
CA PRO A 122 3.12 6.63 -1.03
C PRO A 122 4.09 7.70 -0.58
N TYR A 123 4.29 7.78 0.74
CA TYR A 123 5.23 8.70 1.34
C TYR A 123 6.66 8.49 0.82
N ARG A 124 7.30 9.55 0.31
CA ARG A 124 8.70 9.57 -0.16
C ARG A 124 9.53 10.71 0.46
N GLY A 125 9.04 11.31 1.54
CA GLY A 125 9.67 12.47 2.20
C GLY A 125 8.70 13.65 2.33
N GLU A 126 9.14 14.75 2.95
CA GLU A 126 8.29 15.89 3.32
C GLU A 126 7.51 16.50 2.15
N HIS A 127 8.06 16.49 0.94
CA HIS A 127 7.39 16.97 -0.28
C HIS A 127 6.13 16.15 -0.65
N THR A 128 5.97 14.94 -0.14
CA THR A 128 4.77 14.11 -0.33
C THR A 128 3.73 14.28 0.78
N ASN A 129 4.04 15.06 1.82
CA ASN A 129 3.16 15.38 2.94
C ASN A 129 2.35 16.65 2.69
N HIS A 130 1.58 16.64 1.60
CA HIS A 130 0.76 17.78 1.21
C HIS A 130 -0.72 17.40 1.25
N VAL A 131 -1.59 18.30 1.69
CA VAL A 131 -3.04 18.06 1.80
C VAL A 131 -3.65 17.54 0.50
N THR A 132 -3.17 18.00 -0.65
CA THR A 132 -3.61 17.55 -1.98
C THR A 132 -3.14 16.14 -2.33
N ASN A 133 -2.15 15.58 -1.64
CA ASN A 133 -1.77 14.17 -1.73
C ASN A 133 -2.52 13.31 -0.70
N GLY A 134 -3.56 13.85 -0.06
CA GLY A 134 -4.26 13.19 1.03
C GLY A 134 -5.77 13.13 0.85
N VAL A 135 -6.38 12.11 1.42
CA VAL A 135 -7.84 11.96 1.55
C VAL A 135 -8.16 11.53 2.98
N LEU A 136 -9.16 12.15 3.61
CA LEU A 136 -9.59 11.74 4.95
C LEU A 136 -10.58 10.57 4.85
N LEU A 137 -10.23 9.39 5.35
CA LEU A 137 -11.00 8.15 5.20
C LEU A 137 -11.29 7.49 6.56
N ARG A 138 -12.39 6.73 6.64
CA ARG A 138 -12.63 5.79 7.74
C ARG A 138 -11.64 4.63 7.64
N ALA A 139 -11.15 4.09 8.75
CA ALA A 139 -10.03 3.13 8.76
C ALA A 139 -10.22 1.88 7.86
N ASP A 140 -11.44 1.35 7.80
CA ASP A 140 -11.79 0.25 6.89
C ASP A 140 -11.73 0.68 5.42
N VAL A 141 -12.28 1.86 5.10
CA VAL A 141 -12.27 2.44 3.76
C VAL A 141 -10.86 2.83 3.30
N HIS A 142 -10.03 3.32 4.22
CA HIS A 142 -8.60 3.54 3.99
C HIS A 142 -7.91 2.23 3.59
N SER A 143 -8.19 1.15 4.32
CA SER A 143 -7.65 -0.18 3.98
C SER A 143 -8.11 -0.64 2.60
N LEU A 144 -9.38 -0.42 2.21
CA LEU A 144 -9.86 -0.71 0.86
C LEU A 144 -9.11 0.11 -0.21
N PHE A 145 -8.84 1.38 0.05
CA PHE A 145 -8.13 2.27 -0.86
C PHE A 145 -6.66 1.86 -1.06
N ASP A 146 -5.97 1.48 0.02
CA ASP A 146 -4.58 1.02 -0.01
C ASP A 146 -4.43 -0.34 -0.70
N LEU A 147 -5.41 -1.22 -0.53
CA LEU A 147 -5.45 -2.55 -1.14
C LEU A 147 -5.95 -2.54 -2.59
N GLY A 148 -6.38 -1.39 -3.12
CA GLY A 148 -6.94 -1.31 -4.46
C GLY A 148 -8.28 -2.03 -4.61
N LEU A 149 -9.05 -2.13 -3.54
CA LEU A 149 -10.44 -2.61 -3.52
C LEU A 149 -11.44 -1.46 -3.65
N LEU A 150 -10.97 -0.23 -3.41
CA LEU A 150 -11.64 1.02 -3.68
C LEU A 150 -10.70 1.91 -4.50
N ARG A 151 -11.23 2.51 -5.57
CA ARG A 151 -10.56 3.59 -6.31
C ARG A 151 -11.53 4.74 -6.58
N VAL A 152 -11.01 5.90 -6.95
CA VAL A 152 -11.83 7.08 -7.24
C VAL A 152 -11.51 7.57 -8.65
N CYS A 153 -12.53 7.69 -9.50
CA CYS A 153 -12.37 8.21 -10.86
C CYS A 153 -11.83 9.65 -10.80
N PRO A 154 -10.68 9.96 -11.42
CA PRO A 154 -10.01 11.26 -11.28
C PRO A 154 -10.73 12.41 -12.01
N VAL A 155 -11.74 12.09 -12.83
CA VAL A 155 -12.53 13.09 -13.58
C VAL A 155 -13.82 13.43 -12.84
N SER A 156 -14.60 12.41 -12.49
CA SER A 156 -15.92 12.59 -11.86
C SER A 156 -15.88 12.57 -10.32
N TRP A 157 -14.75 12.18 -9.73
CA TRP A 157 -14.59 11.91 -8.29
C TRP A 157 -15.56 10.85 -7.75
N THR A 158 -16.01 9.96 -8.64
CA THR A 158 -16.90 8.86 -8.31
C THR A 158 -16.11 7.72 -7.68
N VAL A 159 -16.64 7.17 -6.58
CA VAL A 159 -16.07 6.01 -5.89
C VAL A 159 -16.43 4.74 -6.63
N GLU A 160 -15.44 3.91 -6.91
CA GLU A 160 -15.60 2.59 -7.50
C GLU A 160 -15.10 1.54 -6.52
N MET A 161 -16.01 0.62 -6.18
CA MET A 161 -15.71 -0.59 -5.41
C MET A 161 -15.47 -1.78 -6.34
N SER A 162 -14.45 -2.58 -6.04
CA SER A 162 -14.19 -3.84 -6.76
C SER A 162 -15.28 -4.86 -6.47
N ASP A 163 -15.42 -5.88 -7.31
CA ASP A 163 -16.46 -6.91 -7.11
C ASP A 163 -16.26 -7.69 -5.81
N GLN A 164 -15.03 -7.80 -5.31
CA GLN A 164 -14.74 -8.37 -4.00
C GLN A 164 -15.30 -7.51 -2.85
N ALA A 165 -15.25 -6.18 -2.96
CA ALA A 165 -15.72 -5.27 -1.91
C ALA A 165 -17.21 -4.93 -2.04
N ARG A 166 -17.78 -4.98 -3.24
CA ARG A 166 -19.18 -4.64 -3.53
C ARG A 166 -20.22 -5.31 -2.62
N PRO A 167 -20.11 -6.60 -2.22
CA PRO A 167 -21.09 -7.21 -1.34
C PRO A 167 -21.25 -6.53 0.03
N SER A 168 -20.16 -5.93 0.56
CA SER A 168 -20.17 -5.28 1.87
C SER A 168 -20.17 -3.75 1.80
N TYR A 169 -19.69 -3.17 0.70
CA TYR A 169 -19.46 -1.73 0.55
C TYR A 169 -20.15 -1.13 -0.68
N GLY A 170 -21.03 -1.88 -1.34
CA GLY A 170 -21.69 -1.50 -2.59
C GLY A 170 -22.53 -0.24 -2.49
N GLU A 171 -23.00 0.14 -1.30
CA GLU A 171 -23.72 1.40 -1.08
C GLU A 171 -22.91 2.65 -1.47
N TYR A 172 -21.58 2.58 -1.40
CA TYR A 172 -20.68 3.69 -1.77
C TYR A 172 -20.25 3.64 -3.23
N HIS A 173 -20.46 2.51 -3.93
CA HIS A 173 -20.12 2.39 -5.35
C HIS A 173 -21.00 3.34 -6.18
N GLY A 174 -20.39 4.12 -7.08
CA GLY A 174 -21.09 5.10 -7.90
C GLY A 174 -21.40 6.42 -7.19
N GLN A 175 -21.10 6.55 -5.89
CA GLN A 175 -21.28 7.81 -5.17
C GLN A 175 -20.15 8.79 -5.46
N MET A 176 -20.46 10.07 -5.50
CA MET A 176 -19.45 11.12 -5.58
C MET A 176 -18.76 11.27 -4.22
N MET A 177 -17.44 11.18 -4.20
CA MET A 177 -16.65 11.44 -3.00
C MET A 177 -16.78 12.90 -2.59
N ARG A 178 -16.89 13.15 -1.28
CA ARG A 178 -16.81 14.50 -0.71
C ARG A 178 -15.42 15.09 -0.97
N LEU A 179 -15.39 16.31 -1.49
CA LEU A 179 -14.16 17.08 -1.70
C LEU A 179 -14.05 18.21 -0.67
N PRO A 180 -12.83 18.67 -0.36
CA PRO A 180 -12.63 19.93 0.35
C PRO A 180 -13.32 21.10 -0.35
N ASN A 181 -13.87 22.02 0.47
CA ASN A 181 -14.54 23.23 -0.03
C ASN A 181 -13.56 24.15 -0.77
N SER A 182 -12.32 24.20 -0.28
CA SER A 182 -11.23 24.94 -0.93
C SER A 182 -10.64 24.12 -2.06
N GLU A 183 -10.65 24.66 -3.28
CA GLU A 183 -10.10 23.98 -4.46
C GLU A 183 -8.59 23.69 -4.33
N MET A 184 -7.85 24.60 -3.66
CA MET A 184 -6.42 24.45 -3.41
C MET A 184 -6.08 23.28 -2.48
N GLN A 185 -7.07 22.75 -1.75
CA GLN A 185 -6.90 21.64 -0.83
C GLN A 185 -7.47 20.33 -1.37
N ARG A 186 -8.08 20.35 -2.57
CA ARG A 186 -8.62 19.13 -3.19
C ARG A 186 -7.51 18.16 -3.54
N PRO A 187 -7.80 16.85 -3.57
CA PRO A 187 -6.89 15.85 -4.10
C PRO A 187 -6.31 16.24 -5.46
N ASP A 188 -5.01 16.05 -5.62
CA ASP A 188 -4.32 16.26 -6.89
C ASP A 188 -4.85 15.24 -7.92
N ALA A 189 -5.39 15.75 -9.03
CA ALA A 189 -6.06 14.92 -10.02
C ALA A 189 -5.10 13.92 -10.70
N GLU A 190 -3.84 14.29 -10.85
CA GLU A 190 -2.83 13.44 -11.48
C GLU A 190 -2.34 12.35 -10.51
N ALA A 191 -2.19 12.68 -9.23
CA ALA A 191 -1.97 11.69 -8.19
C ALA A 191 -3.11 10.67 -8.13
N MET A 192 -4.36 11.14 -8.17
CA MET A 192 -5.52 10.26 -8.17
C MET A 192 -5.58 9.39 -9.43
N ARG A 193 -5.26 9.95 -10.60
CA ARG A 193 -5.18 9.19 -11.86
C ARG A 193 -4.18 8.04 -11.76
N GLN A 194 -2.98 8.31 -11.24
CA GLN A 194 -1.94 7.29 -11.08
C GLN A 194 -2.34 6.19 -10.10
N HIS A 195 -3.06 6.54 -9.02
CA HIS A 195 -3.63 5.54 -8.10
C HIS A 195 -4.72 4.71 -8.79
N TYR A 196 -5.63 5.36 -9.52
CA TYR A 196 -6.73 4.73 -10.24
C TYR A 196 -6.23 3.71 -11.29
N GLU A 197 -5.23 4.10 -12.09
CA GLU A 197 -4.63 3.26 -13.13
C GLU A 197 -3.81 2.10 -12.55
N ARG A 198 -3.10 2.33 -11.44
CA ARG A 198 -2.32 1.28 -10.75
C ARG A 198 -3.19 0.06 -10.42
N TRP A 199 -4.44 0.29 -10.04
CA TRP A 199 -5.36 -0.76 -9.63
C TRP A 199 -6.33 -1.19 -10.73
N ALA A 200 -6.09 -0.81 -11.99
CA ALA A 200 -6.98 -1.14 -13.10
C ALA A 200 -7.29 -2.63 -13.22
N GLY A 201 -6.31 -3.50 -12.98
CA GLY A 201 -6.46 -4.96 -13.04
C GLY A 201 -7.45 -5.53 -12.00
N ASN A 202 -7.74 -4.83 -10.90
CA ASN A 202 -8.67 -5.30 -9.88
C ASN A 202 -10.15 -5.01 -10.23
N PHE A 203 -10.40 -4.29 -11.32
CA PHE A 203 -11.72 -3.79 -11.72
C PHE A 203 -12.04 -4.07 -13.19
N ALA A 204 -11.14 -4.76 -13.90
CA ALA A 204 -11.44 -5.25 -15.23
C ALA A 204 -12.50 -6.35 -15.08
N LEU A 205 -13.66 -6.12 -15.69
CA LEU A 205 -14.65 -7.18 -15.94
C LEU A 205 -14.09 -8.06 -17.06
N ASP A 206 -14.06 -9.36 -16.84
CA ASP A 206 -13.79 -10.38 -17.85
C ASP A 206 -14.68 -10.23 -19.09
#